data_AF-A0A8H3F5N2-F1
#
_entry.id   AF-A0A8H3F5N2-F1
#
_cell.length_a   1.000
_cell.length_b   1.000
_cell.length_c   1.000
_cell.angle_alpha   90.00
_cell.angle_beta   90.00
_cell.angle_gamma   90.00
#
_symmetry.space_group_name_H-M   'P 1'
#
loop_
_entity.id
_entity.type
_entity.pdbx_description
1 polymer ?
#
loop_
_entity_poly.entity_id
_entity_poly.type
_entity_poly.pdbx_seq_one_letter_code
_entity_poly.pdbx_strand_id
1 'polypeptide(L)'
;MDFPDIHAPGTTIQRRVISLNRDWVFQQGNDPAFEPRLVQRLPTNVHLDLMHHGIISDPFVGQNEEDCQRVGMVPWVYRLSFLSPHVSTEKVVLAFDGLDTFATVTLNKKQILKTENMFIPERVDVTRLLVCKGQNTLEIEFASAFLTGKRLLERYPDHHWGCWNGDPSRLAVRKAQYHYVNQA
;
A
#
# COMPACT_ATOMS: atom_id res chain seq x y z
N MET A 1 52.22 7.04 24.25
CA MET A 1 51.50 6.74 22.99
C MET A 1 50.08 7.21 23.23
N ASP A 2 49.75 8.41 22.75
CA ASP A 2 48.39 8.94 22.87
C ASP A 2 47.51 8.30 21.81
N PHE A 3 46.46 7.61 22.26
CA PHE A 3 45.40 7.14 21.38
C PHE A 3 44.52 8.34 21.01
N PRO A 4 44.17 8.53 19.73
CA PRO A 4 43.26 9.60 19.35
C PRO A 4 41.88 9.37 19.99
N ASP A 5 41.35 10.44 20.57
CA ASP A 5 40.02 10.48 21.17
C ASP A 5 38.94 10.20 20.10
N ILE A 6 38.26 9.06 20.23
CA ILE A 6 37.19 8.63 19.32
C ILE A 6 35.85 9.32 19.60
N HIS A 7 35.82 10.28 20.54
CA HIS A 7 34.63 11.05 20.90
C HIS A 7 34.55 12.41 20.19
N ALA A 8 34.94 12.50 18.93
CA ALA A 8 34.45 13.59 18.10
C ALA A 8 32.91 13.51 18.09
N PRO A 9 32.17 14.56 18.52
CA PRO A 9 30.72 14.54 18.47
C PRO A 9 30.31 14.39 17.01
N GLY A 10 29.90 13.18 16.62
CA GLY A 10 29.41 12.89 15.29
C GLY A 10 28.28 13.85 14.98
N THR A 11 28.38 14.55 13.85
CA THR A 11 27.36 15.45 13.34
C THR A 11 26.01 14.74 13.41
N THR A 12 25.15 15.16 14.33
CA THR A 12 23.81 14.58 14.46
C THR A 12 23.02 14.98 13.22
N ILE A 13 22.84 14.05 12.29
CA ILE A 13 22.00 14.28 11.11
C ILE A 13 20.56 14.38 11.59
N GLN A 14 20.03 15.60 11.63
CA GLN A 14 18.65 15.85 12.02
C GLN A 14 17.73 15.39 10.87
N ARG A 15 17.05 14.26 11.07
CA ARG A 15 16.06 13.77 10.09
C ARG A 15 14.79 14.60 10.17
N ARG A 16 14.42 15.28 9.09
CA ARG A 16 13.09 15.86 8.93
C ARG A 16 12.09 14.81 8.45
N VAL A 17 10.95 14.71 9.12
CA VAL A 17 9.84 13.82 8.74
C VAL A 17 8.63 14.66 8.37
N ILE A 18 8.06 14.40 7.20
CA ILE A 18 6.83 15.02 6.71
C ILE A 18 5.80 13.91 6.54
N SER A 19 4.67 14.03 7.23
CA SER A 19 3.59 13.05 7.13
C SER A 19 2.75 13.31 5.88
N LEU A 20 2.54 12.27 5.09
CA LEU A 20 1.66 12.26 3.92
C LEU A 20 0.37 11.51 4.28
N ASN A 21 -0.35 11.95 5.32
CA ASN A 21 -1.48 11.20 5.90
C ASN A 21 -2.86 11.87 5.70
N ARG A 22 -2.93 12.92 4.88
CA ARG A 22 -4.15 13.68 4.58
C ARG A 22 -4.34 13.84 3.08
N ASP A 23 -5.54 14.23 2.69
CA ASP A 23 -5.90 14.62 1.32
C ASP A 23 -5.71 13.52 0.27
N TRP A 24 -5.70 12.26 0.72
CA TRP A 24 -5.73 11.11 -0.16
C TRP A 24 -7.12 10.94 -0.74
N VAL A 25 -7.18 10.54 -2.00
CA VAL A 25 -8.39 10.05 -2.65
C VAL A 25 -8.22 8.58 -3.03
N PHE A 26 -9.30 7.83 -2.99
CA PHE A 26 -9.34 6.45 -3.47
C PHE A 26 -10.41 6.30 -4.56
N GLN A 27 -10.17 5.36 -5.46
CA GLN A 27 -11.09 4.99 -6.54
C GLN A 27 -10.93 3.50 -6.85
N GLN A 28 -11.98 2.87 -7.38
CA GLN A 28 -11.87 1.53 -7.93
C GLN A 28 -10.97 1.57 -9.18
N GLY A 29 -10.04 0.62 -9.28
CA GLY A 29 -9.19 0.50 -10.46
C GLY A 29 -9.97 -0.09 -11.63
N ASN A 30 -9.67 0.39 -12.84
CA ASN A 30 -10.30 -0.05 -14.09
C ASN A 30 -11.82 0.15 -14.18
N ASP A 31 -12.41 0.96 -13.30
CA ASP A 31 -13.82 1.34 -13.36
C ASP A 31 -13.95 2.86 -13.47
N PRO A 32 -14.17 3.41 -14.69
CA PRO A 32 -14.31 4.85 -14.88
C PRO A 32 -15.64 5.40 -14.34
N ALA A 33 -16.62 4.55 -14.02
CA ALA A 33 -17.89 4.99 -13.45
C ALA A 33 -17.80 5.16 -11.92
N PHE A 34 -16.75 4.63 -11.29
CA PHE A 34 -16.51 4.83 -9.87
C PHE A 34 -15.82 6.19 -9.63
N GLU A 35 -16.60 7.16 -9.18
CA GLU A 35 -16.09 8.50 -8.86
C GLU A 35 -15.06 8.48 -7.71
N PRO A 36 -13.93 9.22 -7.82
CA PRO A 36 -12.94 9.32 -6.75
C PRO A 36 -13.52 9.93 -5.47
N ARG A 37 -13.11 9.40 -4.32
CA ARG A 37 -13.60 9.83 -3.01
C ARG A 37 -12.47 10.07 -2.02
N LEU A 38 -12.70 10.94 -1.05
CA LEU A 38 -11.70 11.24 -0.01
C LEU A 38 -11.49 10.03 0.92
N VAL A 39 -10.24 9.74 1.23
CA VAL A 39 -9.85 8.82 2.30
C VAL A 39 -10.04 9.54 3.63
N GLN A 40 -10.75 8.91 4.56
CA GLN A 40 -11.13 9.58 5.80
C GLN A 40 -9.95 9.74 6.76
N ARG A 41 -9.09 8.72 6.86
CA ARG A 41 -7.95 8.70 7.79
C ARG A 41 -6.91 7.69 7.32
N LEU A 42 -5.62 8.00 7.48
CA LEU A 42 -4.55 7.01 7.40
C LEU A 42 -4.02 6.63 8.80
N PRO A 43 -3.58 5.36 9.01
CA PRO A 43 -3.68 4.22 8.08
C PRO A 43 -5.14 3.78 7.84
N THR A 44 -5.42 3.21 6.66
CA THR A 44 -6.75 2.76 6.22
C THR A 44 -6.69 1.41 5.51
N ASN A 45 -7.86 0.88 5.18
CA ASN A 45 -8.06 -0.11 4.12
C ASN A 45 -9.33 0.26 3.33
N VAL A 46 -9.48 -0.32 2.14
CA VAL A 46 -10.58 0.00 1.24
C VAL A 46 -11.97 -0.24 1.85
N HIS A 47 -12.16 -1.29 2.66
CA HIS A 47 -13.44 -1.55 3.29
C HIS A 47 -13.84 -0.43 4.24
N LEU A 48 -12.89 0.11 5.03
CA LEU A 48 -13.16 1.25 5.91
C LEU A 48 -13.55 2.50 5.12
N ASP A 49 -12.85 2.77 4.01
CA ASP A 49 -13.15 3.93 3.16
C ASP A 49 -14.52 3.78 2.47
N LEU A 50 -14.85 2.59 1.94
CA LEU A 50 -16.15 2.31 1.34
C LEU A 50 -17.30 2.40 2.34
N MET A 51 -17.13 1.86 3.55
CA MET A 51 -18.13 1.96 4.63
C MET A 51 -18.34 3.42 5.05
N HIS A 52 -17.26 4.20 5.15
CA HIS A 52 -17.36 5.62 5.49
C HIS A 52 -18.22 6.41 4.49
N HIS A 53 -18.11 6.07 3.20
CA HIS A 53 -18.94 6.67 2.13
C HIS A 53 -20.30 5.99 1.94
N GLY A 54 -20.67 5.02 2.80
CA GLY A 54 -21.93 4.29 2.73
C GLY A 54 -22.11 3.42 1.49
N ILE A 55 -21.00 3.04 0.83
CA ILE A 55 -21.01 2.26 -0.41
C ILE A 55 -21.20 0.77 -0.12
N ILE A 56 -20.64 0.30 0.99
CA ILE A 56 -20.87 -1.05 1.51
C ILE A 56 -21.43 -0.96 2.91
N SER A 57 -22.26 -1.93 3.26
CA SER A 57 -22.81 -2.10 4.60
C SER A 57 -21.75 -2.61 5.58
N ASP A 58 -22.02 -2.49 6.88
CA ASP A 58 -21.15 -3.06 7.92
C ASP A 58 -21.05 -4.59 7.75
N PRO A 59 -19.86 -5.17 7.49
CA PRO A 59 -19.67 -6.60 7.27
C PRO A 59 -19.99 -7.44 8.51
N PHE A 60 -20.02 -6.85 9.72
CA PHE A 60 -20.32 -7.57 10.95
C PHE A 60 -21.82 -7.74 11.22
N VAL A 61 -22.68 -7.22 10.34
CA VAL A 61 -24.14 -7.31 10.47
C VAL A 61 -24.70 -8.33 9.46
N GLY A 62 -25.39 -9.35 9.98
CA GLY A 62 -26.14 -10.31 9.15
C GLY A 62 -25.25 -11.06 8.15
N GLN A 63 -25.59 -10.97 6.86
CA GLN A 63 -24.88 -11.61 5.74
C GLN A 63 -24.13 -10.61 4.86
N ASN A 64 -23.92 -9.37 5.33
CA ASN A 64 -23.25 -8.32 4.57
C ASN A 64 -21.81 -8.65 4.17
N GLU A 65 -21.21 -9.69 4.78
CA GLU A 65 -19.91 -10.22 4.39
C GLU A 65 -19.85 -10.55 2.89
N GLU A 66 -20.91 -11.14 2.32
CA GLU A 66 -20.95 -11.56 0.91
C GLU A 66 -20.75 -10.37 -0.05
N ASP A 67 -21.40 -9.24 0.25
CA ASP A 67 -21.24 -8.02 -0.54
C ASP A 67 -19.83 -7.42 -0.38
N CYS A 68 -19.24 -7.56 0.81
CA CYS A 68 -17.88 -7.11 1.11
C CYS A 68 -16.80 -7.99 0.44
N GLN A 69 -17.10 -9.24 0.06
CA GLN A 69 -16.15 -10.10 -0.65
C GLN A 69 -15.78 -9.53 -2.02
N ARG A 70 -16.75 -8.94 -2.75
CA ARG A 70 -16.54 -8.37 -4.09
C ARG A 70 -15.51 -7.25 -4.09
N VAL A 71 -15.40 -6.49 -3.00
CA VAL A 71 -14.40 -5.43 -2.81
C VAL A 71 -12.97 -5.96 -2.98
N GLY A 72 -12.71 -7.20 -2.52
CA GLY A 72 -11.39 -7.83 -2.62
C GLY A 72 -11.06 -8.40 -4.01
N MET A 73 -12.02 -8.38 -4.94
CA MET A 73 -11.89 -8.97 -6.29
C MET A 73 -11.49 -7.95 -7.36
N VAL A 74 -11.45 -6.67 -7.00
CA VAL A 74 -11.10 -5.57 -7.92
C VAL A 74 -9.86 -4.83 -7.42
N PRO A 75 -9.10 -4.19 -8.31
CA PRO A 75 -8.00 -3.32 -7.90
C PRO A 75 -8.52 -2.02 -7.30
N TRP A 76 -7.69 -1.36 -6.49
CA TRP A 76 -7.98 -0.08 -5.85
C TRP A 76 -6.81 0.87 -5.99
N VAL A 77 -7.10 2.12 -6.32
CA VAL A 77 -6.08 3.15 -6.54
C VAL A 77 -6.22 4.24 -5.50
N TYR A 78 -5.15 4.51 -4.78
CA TYR A 78 -5.01 5.61 -3.83
C TYR A 78 -4.11 6.68 -4.44
N ARG A 79 -4.52 7.94 -4.42
CA ARG A 79 -3.79 9.06 -5.02
C ARG A 79 -3.66 10.23 -4.05
N LEU A 80 -2.49 10.86 -4.03
CA LEU A 80 -2.19 12.07 -3.28
C LEU A 80 -1.44 13.06 -4.17
N SER A 81 -1.86 14.31 -4.16
CA SER A 81 -1.07 15.42 -4.69
C SER A 81 -0.49 16.24 -3.53
N PHE A 82 0.82 16.47 -3.53
CA PHE A 82 1.52 17.19 -2.47
C PHE A 82 2.58 18.14 -3.04
N LEU A 83 2.86 19.22 -2.32
CA LEU A 83 3.94 20.14 -2.68
C LEU A 83 5.30 19.54 -2.32
N SER A 84 6.26 19.71 -3.22
CA SER A 84 7.63 19.29 -2.99
C SER A 84 8.19 19.94 -1.71
N PRO A 85 8.79 19.17 -0.79
CA PRO A 85 9.45 19.76 0.35
C PRO A 85 10.62 20.63 -0.11
N HIS A 86 10.89 21.72 0.62
CA HIS A 86 12.07 22.55 0.36
C HIS A 86 13.33 21.77 0.78
N VAL A 87 13.95 21.11 -0.19
CA VAL A 87 15.21 20.37 -0.04
C VAL A 87 16.20 20.87 -1.11
N SER A 88 17.43 21.21 -0.71
CA SER A 88 18.46 21.72 -1.63
C SER A 88 19.52 20.68 -2.00
N THR A 89 19.91 19.84 -1.03
CA THR A 89 20.98 18.83 -1.18
C THR A 89 20.71 17.55 -0.39
N GLU A 90 19.56 17.46 0.26
CA GLU A 90 19.23 16.38 1.19
C GLU A 90 18.66 15.16 0.45
N LYS A 91 19.00 13.96 0.94
CA LYS A 91 18.38 12.72 0.47
C LYS A 91 16.92 12.68 0.91
N VAL A 92 16.01 12.50 -0.05
CA VAL A 92 14.58 12.36 0.21
C VAL A 92 14.14 10.92 -0.01
N VAL A 93 13.50 10.34 1.01
CA VAL A 93 13.03 8.96 1.00
C VAL A 93 11.53 8.94 1.29
N LEU A 94 10.75 8.32 0.40
CA LEU A 94 9.39 7.90 0.73
C LEU A 94 9.46 6.66 1.62
N ALA A 95 8.77 6.71 2.75
CA ALA A 95 8.73 5.64 3.73
C ALA A 95 7.32 5.09 3.85
N PHE A 96 7.15 3.82 3.51
CA PHE A 96 5.91 3.07 3.69
C PHE A 96 6.14 2.05 4.80
N ASP A 97 5.45 2.17 5.91
CA ASP A 97 5.60 1.24 7.04
C ASP A 97 4.82 -0.06 6.83
N GLY A 98 3.83 -0.06 5.93
CA GLY A 98 3.12 -1.24 5.47
C GLY A 98 2.28 -0.94 4.23
N LEU A 99 2.26 -1.89 3.30
CA LEU A 99 1.42 -1.88 2.10
C LEU A 99 0.77 -3.25 2.00
N ASP A 100 -0.57 -3.32 2.11
CA ASP A 100 -1.30 -4.59 2.07
C ASP A 100 -1.98 -4.78 0.69
N THR A 101 -1.47 -5.58 -0.23
CA THR A 101 -0.18 -6.32 -0.21
C THR A 101 0.53 -6.14 -1.55
N PHE A 102 -0.13 -6.50 -2.65
CA PHE A 102 0.40 -6.32 -4.00
C PHE A 102 0.18 -4.88 -4.42
N ALA A 103 1.19 -4.03 -4.24
CA ALA A 103 1.11 -2.61 -4.52
C ALA A 103 2.10 -2.19 -5.61
N THR A 104 1.64 -1.39 -6.55
CA THR A 104 2.47 -0.64 -7.50
C THR A 104 2.40 0.83 -7.14
N VAL A 105 3.54 1.42 -6.78
CA VAL A 105 3.64 2.83 -6.42
C VAL A 105 4.26 3.61 -7.57
N THR A 106 3.59 4.68 -7.99
CA THR A 106 4.11 5.62 -8.98
C THR A 106 4.22 7.02 -8.38
N LEU A 107 5.33 7.70 -8.68
CA LEU A 107 5.55 9.10 -8.38
C LEU A 107 5.69 9.84 -9.70
N ASN A 108 4.85 10.84 -9.94
CA ASN A 108 4.84 11.63 -11.17
C ASN A 108 4.79 10.74 -12.43
N LYS A 109 3.89 9.73 -12.40
CA LYS A 109 3.70 8.71 -13.45
C LYS A 109 4.88 7.75 -13.67
N LYS A 110 5.94 7.84 -12.86
CA LYS A 110 7.06 6.88 -12.90
C LYS A 110 6.89 5.85 -11.80
N GLN A 111 6.89 4.57 -12.13
CA GLN A 111 6.92 3.51 -11.13
C GLN A 111 8.20 3.60 -10.30
N ILE A 112 8.05 3.66 -8.98
CA ILE A 112 9.15 3.76 -8.02
C ILE A 112 9.27 2.53 -7.12
N LEU A 113 8.20 1.77 -6.97
CA LEU A 113 8.15 0.58 -6.14
C LEU A 113 7.09 -0.38 -6.66
N LYS A 114 7.40 -1.67 -6.60
CA LYS A 114 6.42 -2.75 -6.68
C LYS A 114 6.71 -3.68 -5.51
N THR A 115 5.69 -3.96 -4.70
CA THR A 115 5.82 -4.82 -3.52
C THR A 115 4.70 -5.85 -3.49
N GLU A 116 4.95 -6.95 -2.78
CA GLU A 116 4.08 -8.12 -2.69
C GLU A 116 4.01 -8.68 -1.27
N ASN A 117 4.40 -7.88 -0.26
CA ASN A 117 4.55 -8.34 1.11
C ASN A 117 4.05 -7.31 2.13
N MET A 118 2.97 -7.66 2.82
CA MET A 118 2.32 -6.83 3.85
C MET A 118 3.23 -6.52 5.05
N PHE A 119 4.23 -7.36 5.29
CA PHE A 119 4.98 -7.38 6.55
C PHE A 119 6.33 -6.65 6.48
N ILE A 120 6.73 -6.17 5.30
CA ILE A 120 8.04 -5.54 5.10
C ILE A 120 7.85 -4.05 4.83
N PRO A 121 8.49 -3.16 5.62
CA PRO A 121 8.47 -1.74 5.35
C PRO A 121 9.35 -1.40 4.14
N GLU A 122 8.87 -0.46 3.33
CA GLU A 122 9.52 -0.06 2.08
C GLU A 122 10.10 1.36 2.22
N ARG A 123 11.31 1.57 1.69
CA ARG A 123 12.05 2.84 1.73
C ARG A 123 12.59 3.14 0.34
N VAL A 124 12.05 4.17 -0.29
CA VAL A 124 12.34 4.48 -1.70
C VAL A 124 12.98 5.84 -1.82
N ASP A 125 14.21 5.90 -2.34
CA ASP A 125 14.88 7.18 -2.64
C ASP A 125 14.20 7.87 -3.83
N VAL A 126 13.68 9.07 -3.59
CA VAL A 126 12.98 9.89 -4.59
C VAL A 126 13.66 11.23 -4.83
N THR A 127 14.89 11.40 -4.35
CA THR A 127 15.63 12.68 -4.37
C THR A 127 15.66 13.31 -5.77
N ARG A 128 15.82 12.48 -6.81
CA ARG A 128 15.91 12.93 -8.22
C ARG A 128 14.59 12.86 -8.99
N LEU A 129 13.50 12.47 -8.34
CA LEU A 129 12.20 12.23 -8.97
C LEU A 129 11.17 13.31 -8.62
N LEU A 130 11.42 14.09 -7.57
CA LEU A 130 10.55 15.18 -7.16
C LEU A 130 10.67 16.38 -8.10
N VAL A 131 9.54 16.98 -8.42
CA VAL A 131 9.48 18.28 -9.09
C VAL A 131 9.87 19.36 -8.08
N CYS A 132 11.04 19.97 -8.24
CA CYS A 132 11.52 21.02 -7.35
C CYS A 132 10.57 22.22 -7.30
N LYS A 133 10.16 22.64 -6.10
CA LYS A 133 9.21 23.76 -5.89
C LYS A 133 7.87 23.60 -6.63
N GLY A 134 7.51 22.38 -7.03
CA GLY A 134 6.29 22.06 -7.75
C GLY A 134 5.40 21.07 -7.02
N GLN A 135 4.26 20.76 -7.65
CA GLN A 135 3.35 19.71 -7.20
C GLN A 135 3.86 18.35 -7.68
N ASN A 136 3.72 17.35 -6.80
CA ASN A 136 4.03 15.96 -7.08
C ASN A 136 2.78 15.13 -6.87
N THR A 137 2.60 14.09 -7.68
CA THR A 137 1.49 13.14 -7.54
C THR A 137 2.06 11.77 -7.18
N LEU A 138 1.64 11.26 -6.04
CA LEU A 138 1.89 9.89 -5.60
C LEU A 138 0.62 9.07 -5.86
N GLU A 139 0.78 7.91 -6.48
CA GLU A 139 -0.31 6.96 -6.70
C GLU A 139 0.12 5.58 -6.24
N ILE A 140 -0.77 4.86 -5.58
CA ILE A 140 -0.59 3.51 -5.10
C ILE A 140 -1.75 2.68 -5.63
N GLU A 141 -1.47 1.77 -6.56
CA GLU A 141 -2.44 0.79 -7.03
C GLU A 141 -2.25 -0.51 -6.26
N PHE A 142 -3.30 -0.97 -5.59
CA PHE A 142 -3.39 -2.27 -4.94
C PHE A 142 -4.15 -3.24 -5.84
N ALA A 143 -3.49 -4.33 -6.22
CA ALA A 143 -4.13 -5.43 -6.93
C ALA A 143 -4.86 -6.37 -5.95
N SER A 144 -5.88 -7.09 -6.45
CA SER A 144 -6.54 -8.15 -5.68
C SER A 144 -5.52 -9.22 -5.24
N ALA A 145 -5.35 -9.35 -3.92
CA ALA A 145 -4.49 -10.38 -3.33
C ALA A 145 -5.03 -11.78 -3.59
N PHE A 146 -6.35 -11.96 -3.63
CA PHE A 146 -6.98 -13.22 -3.94
C PHE A 146 -6.71 -13.67 -5.37
N LEU A 147 -7.04 -12.83 -6.36
CA LEU A 147 -6.82 -13.16 -7.78
C LEU A 147 -5.34 -13.31 -8.12
N THR A 148 -4.46 -12.59 -7.42
CA THR A 148 -3.01 -12.77 -7.57
C THR A 148 -2.55 -14.10 -6.98
N GLY A 149 -3.03 -14.47 -5.79
CA GLY A 149 -2.75 -15.77 -5.19
C GLY A 149 -3.23 -16.94 -6.07
N LYS A 150 -4.44 -16.87 -6.64
CA LYS A 150 -4.95 -17.88 -7.59
C LYS A 150 -4.02 -18.07 -8.79
N ARG A 151 -3.59 -16.96 -9.41
CA ARG A 151 -2.63 -16.99 -10.52
C ARG A 151 -1.26 -17.55 -10.11
N LEU A 152 -0.85 -17.40 -8.85
CA LEU A 152 0.39 -17.99 -8.35
C LEU A 152 0.26 -19.51 -8.21
N LEU A 153 -0.86 -20.01 -7.70
CA LEU A 153 -1.13 -21.45 -7.62
C LEU A 153 -1.07 -22.10 -9.00
N GLU A 154 -1.68 -21.48 -10.01
CA GLU A 154 -1.68 -21.96 -11.40
C GLU A 154 -0.27 -22.09 -12.00
N ARG A 155 0.71 -21.31 -11.53
CA ARG A 155 2.11 -21.40 -11.98
C ARG A 155 2.83 -22.62 -11.44
N TYR A 156 2.31 -23.26 -10.39
CA TYR A 156 2.92 -24.41 -9.73
C TYR A 156 1.91 -25.56 -9.61
N PRO A 157 1.49 -26.16 -10.74
CA PRO A 157 0.45 -27.19 -10.75
C PRO A 157 0.86 -28.48 -10.01
N ASP A 158 2.15 -28.77 -9.96
CA ASP A 158 2.70 -29.97 -9.30
C ASP A 158 2.92 -29.76 -7.79
N HIS A 159 2.74 -28.54 -7.27
CA HIS A 159 2.92 -28.25 -5.85
C HIS A 159 1.65 -28.59 -5.06
N HIS A 160 1.79 -29.39 -4.01
CA HIS A 160 0.67 -29.69 -3.11
C HIS A 160 0.46 -28.58 -2.08
N TRP A 161 -0.52 -27.70 -2.36
CA TRP A 161 -0.92 -26.60 -1.49
C TRP A 161 -1.80 -27.09 -0.33
N GLY A 162 -1.16 -27.59 0.74
CA GLY A 162 -1.85 -28.12 1.92
C GLY A 162 -2.64 -27.04 2.69
N CYS A 163 -3.93 -26.92 2.41
CA CYS A 163 -4.84 -25.98 3.07
C CYS A 163 -6.02 -26.73 3.70
N TRP A 164 -6.22 -26.58 5.00
CA TRP A 164 -7.31 -27.25 5.72
C TRP A 164 -8.56 -26.38 5.90
N ASN A 165 -8.43 -25.06 5.74
CA ASN A 165 -9.53 -24.10 5.87
C ASN A 165 -9.30 -22.87 4.98
N GLY A 166 -10.38 -22.31 4.44
CA GLY A 166 -10.31 -21.17 3.53
C GLY A 166 -9.63 -21.50 2.20
N ASP A 167 -9.35 -20.46 1.41
CA ASP A 167 -8.84 -20.63 0.06
C ASP A 167 -7.32 -20.90 0.01
N PRO A 168 -6.84 -21.92 -0.73
CA PRO A 168 -5.41 -22.26 -0.79
C PRO A 168 -4.55 -21.17 -1.42
N SER A 169 -5.13 -20.22 -2.17
CA SER A 169 -4.39 -19.09 -2.76
C SER A 169 -3.65 -18.25 -1.73
N ARG A 170 -4.12 -18.21 -0.48
CA ARG A 170 -3.47 -17.48 0.62
C ARG A 170 -2.06 -17.97 0.94
N LEU A 171 -1.78 -19.25 0.68
CA LEU A 171 -0.51 -19.89 1.00
C LEU A 171 0.64 -19.36 0.14
N ALA A 172 0.33 -18.85 -1.06
CA ALA A 172 1.30 -18.25 -1.97
C ALA A 172 1.54 -16.74 -1.69
N VAL A 173 0.82 -16.13 -0.76
CA VAL A 173 0.78 -14.67 -0.58
C VAL A 173 1.30 -14.26 0.79
N ARG A 174 2.19 -13.27 0.84
CA ARG A 174 2.71 -12.67 2.07
C ARG A 174 1.78 -11.60 2.63
N LYS A 175 0.55 -12.02 2.95
CA LYS A 175 -0.53 -11.24 3.58
C LYS A 175 -0.97 -11.92 4.87
N ALA A 176 -1.61 -11.18 5.78
CA ALA A 176 -2.21 -11.77 6.98
C ALA A 176 -3.20 -12.89 6.59
N GLN A 177 -2.93 -14.11 7.06
CA GLN A 177 -3.60 -15.32 6.57
C GLN A 177 -5.08 -15.38 6.97
N TYR A 178 -5.47 -14.71 8.06
CA TYR A 178 -6.85 -14.63 8.51
C TYR A 178 -7.73 -13.74 7.62
N HIS A 179 -7.14 -12.93 6.72
CA HIS A 179 -7.91 -12.14 5.74
C HIS A 179 -8.58 -13.00 4.65
N TYR A 180 -8.25 -14.29 4.58
CA TYR A 180 -8.85 -15.24 3.64
C TYR A 180 -9.89 -16.09 4.38
N VAL A 181 -11.06 -15.51 4.65
CA VAL A 181 -12.24 -16.22 5.15
C VAL A 181 -13.05 -16.71 3.94
N ASN A 182 -13.69 -17.88 4.10
CA ASN A 182 -14.38 -18.67 3.07
C ASN A 182 -14.94 -17.85 1.89
N GLN A 183 -14.20 -17.85 0.78
CA GLN A 183 -14.75 -17.48 -0.51
C GLN A 183 -15.43 -18.74 -1.03
N ALA A 184 -16.75 -18.81 -0.87
CA ALA A 184 -17.56 -19.93 -1.32
C ALA A 184 -17.64 -20.00 -2.85
#